data_AF-A0A7Y3F6M7-F1
#
_entry.id   AF-A0A7Y3F6M7-F1
#
_cell.length_a   1.000
_cell.length_b   1.000
_cell.length_c   1.000
_cell.angle_alpha   90.00
_cell.angle_beta   90.00
_cell.angle_gamma   90.00
#
_symmetry.space_group_name_H-M   'P 1'
#
loop_
_entity.id
_entity.type
_entity.pdbx_description
1 polymer ?
#
loop_
_entity_poly.entity_id
_entity_poly.type
_entity_poly.pdbx_seq_one_letter_code
_entity_poly.pdbx_strand_id
1 'polypeptide(L)'
;AVIAGGFGTESGGASAAAGEYQGEVNPIEPEETAELLKDAKKVMIIPGYGMAVAQAQHIVHEITQDLREKGVDVQFGIHPVAGRMPGHMNVLLAEAKVPYDIVFEMDEINDDFPDVDVSIVIGANDIVNPSALEEPDGPIGGMPVLEVWKGKTTIVLKRSMATGYAGVQNPLFFKDNTRMLFGDAKDSLDAVFKLL
;
A
#
# COMPACT_ATOMS: atom_id res chain seq x y z
N ALA A 1 -21.99 15.90 27.84
CA ALA A 1 -22.94 16.51 26.89
C ALA A 1 -22.57 17.98 26.73
N VAL A 2 -22.08 18.36 25.55
CA VAL A 2 -21.87 19.75 25.11
C VAL A 2 -22.37 19.75 23.67
N ILE A 3 -23.68 19.92 23.51
CA ILE A 3 -24.38 21.15 23.12
C ILE A 3 -24.12 21.51 21.65
N ALA A 4 -25.18 21.29 20.89
CA ALA A 4 -25.38 21.69 19.51
C ALA A 4 -25.69 23.18 19.39
N GLY A 5 -25.29 23.77 18.27
CA GLY A 5 -25.67 25.08 17.76
C GLY A 5 -24.62 25.51 16.73
N GLY A 6 -24.91 25.85 15.48
CA GLY A 6 -26.14 26.06 14.75
C GLY A 6 -25.84 27.11 13.67
N PHE A 7 -26.08 26.74 12.40
CA PHE A 7 -26.27 27.59 11.21
C PHE A 7 -25.10 28.43 10.62
N GLY A 8 -24.88 28.18 9.33
CA GLY A 8 -24.58 29.23 8.35
C GLY A 8 -23.45 28.89 7.38
N THR A 9 -23.76 28.31 6.21
CA THR A 9 -23.61 28.95 4.89
C THR A 9 -23.81 27.91 3.77
N GLU A 10 -24.75 28.24 2.88
CA GLU A 10 -24.76 27.69 1.53
C GLU A 10 -23.45 28.06 0.84
N SER A 11 -22.63 27.05 0.62
CA SER A 11 -21.90 26.92 -0.64
C SER A 11 -21.99 25.46 -1.02
N GLY A 12 -22.99 25.14 -1.84
CA GLY A 12 -22.91 24.00 -2.75
C GLY A 12 -21.73 24.24 -3.70
N GLY A 13 -20.51 24.13 -3.17
CA GLY A 13 -19.35 23.86 -3.97
C GLY A 13 -19.59 22.47 -4.53
N ALA A 14 -19.69 22.41 -5.85
CA ALA A 14 -19.79 21.18 -6.59
C ALA A 14 -18.90 20.13 -5.92
N SER A 15 -19.46 18.95 -5.64
CA SER A 15 -18.63 17.76 -5.64
C SER A 15 -17.92 17.81 -6.99
N ALA A 16 -16.66 18.24 -7.01
CA ALA A 16 -15.78 17.94 -8.10
C ALA A 16 -15.93 16.43 -8.22
N ALA A 17 -16.63 16.00 -9.27
CA ALA A 17 -16.70 14.61 -9.60
C ALA A 17 -15.25 14.21 -9.70
N ALA A 18 -14.74 13.52 -8.67
CA ALA A 18 -13.50 12.80 -8.77
C ALA A 18 -13.69 11.98 -10.05
N GLY A 19 -12.98 12.36 -11.10
CA GLY A 19 -13.16 11.75 -12.41
C GLY A 19 -13.12 10.26 -12.19
N GLU A 20 -14.14 9.54 -12.64
CA GLU A 20 -14.08 8.09 -12.61
C GLU A 20 -12.82 7.74 -13.41
N TYR A 21 -11.77 7.26 -12.74
CA TYR A 21 -10.65 6.66 -13.43
C TYR A 21 -11.22 5.40 -14.06
N GLN A 22 -11.56 5.53 -15.35
CA GLN A 22 -12.05 4.44 -16.17
C GLN A 22 -10.83 3.79 -16.80
N GLY A 23 -10.46 2.63 -16.26
CA GLY A 23 -9.37 1.82 -16.77
C GLY A 23 -9.61 0.35 -16.46
N GLU A 24 -8.98 -0.53 -17.23
CA GLU A 24 -8.93 -1.95 -16.90
C GLU A 24 -7.92 -2.14 -15.77
N VAL A 25 -8.31 -2.87 -14.72
CA VAL A 25 -7.37 -3.33 -13.70
C VAL A 25 -6.78 -4.65 -14.15
N ASN A 26 -5.54 -4.92 -13.77
CA ASN A 26 -4.86 -6.19 -14.10
C ASN A 26 -4.85 -7.09 -12.86
N PRO A 27 -5.75 -8.07 -12.71
CA PRO A 27 -5.70 -9.00 -11.59
C PRO A 27 -4.46 -9.89 -11.67
N ILE A 28 -4.01 -10.40 -10.53
CA ILE A 28 -2.95 -11.40 -10.42
C ILE A 28 -3.35 -12.45 -9.39
N GLU A 29 -2.94 -13.69 -9.62
CA GLU A 29 -3.17 -14.82 -8.72
C GLU A 29 -1.95 -15.07 -7.81
N PRO A 30 -2.10 -15.83 -6.71
CA PRO A 30 -1.00 -16.13 -5.80
C PRO A 30 0.20 -16.82 -6.47
N GLU A 31 -0.03 -17.67 -7.47
CA GLU A 31 1.01 -18.38 -8.22
C GLU A 31 1.93 -17.41 -8.97
N GLU A 32 1.36 -16.52 -9.79
CA GLU A 32 2.13 -15.53 -10.54
C GLU A 32 2.79 -14.51 -9.60
N THR A 33 2.13 -14.17 -8.48
CA THR A 33 2.73 -13.33 -7.43
C THR A 33 3.99 -14.00 -6.84
N ALA A 34 3.94 -15.29 -6.53
CA ALA A 34 5.07 -16.02 -6.00
C ALA A 34 6.22 -16.12 -7.03
N GLU A 35 5.92 -16.28 -8.32
CA GLU A 35 6.93 -16.27 -9.39
C GLU A 35 7.65 -14.91 -9.47
N LEU A 36 6.91 -13.80 -9.45
CA LEU A 36 7.49 -12.46 -9.44
C LEU A 36 8.41 -12.24 -8.23
N LEU A 37 8.04 -12.75 -7.05
CA LEU A 37 8.86 -12.63 -5.84
C LEU A 37 10.12 -13.48 -5.87
N LYS A 38 10.07 -14.67 -6.48
CA LYS A 38 11.25 -15.53 -6.67
C LYS A 38 12.28 -14.94 -7.62
N ASP A 39 11.82 -14.23 -8.65
CA ASP A 39 12.68 -13.62 -9.66
C ASP A 39 13.21 -12.24 -9.24
N ALA A 40 12.63 -11.63 -8.20
CA ALA A 40 13.01 -10.32 -7.70
C ALA A 40 14.37 -10.35 -6.99
N LYS A 41 15.15 -9.27 -7.15
CA LYS A 41 16.35 -9.00 -6.37
C LYS A 41 16.08 -8.00 -5.25
N LYS A 42 15.20 -7.03 -5.48
CA LYS A 42 14.78 -6.03 -4.50
C LYS A 42 13.26 -5.97 -4.37
N VAL A 43 12.75 -6.21 -3.17
CA VAL A 43 11.33 -6.19 -2.82
C VAL A 43 11.06 -5.09 -1.79
N MET A 44 10.12 -4.20 -2.09
CA MET A 44 9.64 -3.17 -1.17
C MET A 44 8.27 -3.54 -0.63
N ILE A 45 8.11 -3.63 0.68
CA ILE A 45 6.82 -3.91 1.33
C ILE A 45 6.25 -2.63 1.92
N ILE A 46 5.02 -2.29 1.55
CA ILE A 46 4.30 -1.10 1.99
C ILE A 46 3.09 -1.53 2.82
N PRO A 47 3.23 -1.62 4.16
CA PRO A 47 2.13 -2.02 5.03
C PRO A 47 1.12 -0.89 5.22
N GLY A 48 -0.16 -1.22 5.08
CA GLY A 48 -1.28 -0.31 5.31
C GLY A 48 -2.25 -0.81 6.38
N TYR A 49 -3.34 -0.07 6.57
CA TYR A 49 -4.34 -0.43 7.57
C TYR A 49 -5.00 -1.80 7.31
N GLY A 50 -5.14 -2.21 6.06
CA GLY A 50 -5.68 -3.53 5.74
C GLY A 50 -4.83 -4.69 6.25
N MET A 51 -3.50 -4.53 6.36
CA MET A 51 -2.63 -5.51 7.01
C MET A 51 -2.99 -5.69 8.49
N ALA A 52 -3.23 -4.59 9.20
CA ALA A 52 -3.63 -4.60 10.60
C ALA A 52 -4.99 -5.27 10.81
N VAL A 53 -5.97 -4.95 9.94
CA VAL A 53 -7.32 -5.53 10.00
C VAL A 53 -7.29 -7.05 9.79
N ALA A 54 -6.45 -7.53 8.87
CA ALA A 54 -6.30 -8.96 8.59
C ALA A 54 -5.38 -9.69 9.58
N GLN A 55 -4.68 -8.95 10.46
CA GLN A 55 -3.61 -9.48 11.32
C GLN A 55 -2.53 -10.23 10.53
N ALA A 56 -2.14 -9.67 9.38
CA ALA A 56 -1.22 -10.31 8.43
C ALA A 56 0.27 -10.06 8.74
N GLN A 57 0.62 -9.32 9.79
CA GLN A 57 2.01 -8.96 10.09
C GLN A 57 2.93 -10.18 10.29
N HIS A 58 2.41 -11.30 10.80
CA HIS A 58 3.20 -12.52 11.01
C HIS A 58 3.54 -13.22 9.70
N ILE A 59 2.58 -13.38 8.78
CA ILE A 59 2.87 -13.98 7.46
C ILE A 59 3.78 -13.07 6.61
N VAL A 60 3.65 -11.75 6.75
CA VAL A 60 4.57 -10.80 6.14
C VAL A 60 6.00 -11.01 6.65
N HIS A 61 6.18 -11.27 7.94
CA HIS A 61 7.49 -11.61 8.51
C HIS A 61 8.02 -12.94 7.94
N GLU A 62 7.20 -13.99 7.86
CA GLU A 62 7.60 -15.30 7.31
C GLU A 62 8.04 -15.19 5.85
N ILE A 63 7.28 -14.48 5.00
CA ILE A 63 7.66 -14.17 3.61
C ILE A 63 8.98 -13.40 3.56
N THR A 64 9.14 -12.39 4.43
CA THR A 64 10.37 -11.60 4.50
C THR A 64 11.58 -12.47 4.82
N GLN A 65 11.45 -13.40 5.78
CA GLN A 65 12.53 -14.30 6.15
C GLN A 65 12.91 -15.23 5.00
N ASP A 66 11.92 -15.90 4.39
CA ASP A 66 12.16 -16.83 3.29
C ASP A 66 12.84 -16.16 2.08
N LEU A 67 12.37 -14.97 1.68
CA LEU A 67 12.98 -14.22 0.58
C LEU A 67 14.42 -13.78 0.91
N ARG A 68 14.67 -13.32 2.14
CA ARG A 68 16.02 -12.93 2.58
C ARG A 68 16.97 -14.12 2.66
N GLU A 69 16.50 -15.30 3.07
CA GLU A 69 17.29 -16.53 3.04
C GLU A 69 17.70 -16.93 1.62
N LYS A 70 16.88 -16.57 0.62
CA LYS A 70 17.17 -16.73 -0.81
C LYS A 70 18.02 -15.59 -1.40
N GLY A 71 18.43 -14.63 -0.58
CA GLY A 71 19.32 -13.53 -0.99
C GLY A 71 18.62 -12.33 -1.62
N VAL A 72 17.29 -12.24 -1.51
CA VAL A 72 16.51 -11.06 -1.94
C VAL A 72 16.68 -9.93 -0.94
N ASP A 73 16.90 -8.72 -1.42
CA ASP A 73 16.89 -7.50 -0.61
C ASP A 73 15.44 -7.10 -0.32
N VAL A 74 14.97 -7.34 0.91
CA VAL A 74 13.60 -7.04 1.34
C VAL A 74 13.63 -5.87 2.32
N GLN A 75 12.92 -4.81 1.96
CA GLN A 75 12.82 -3.57 2.75
C GLN A 75 11.35 -3.20 2.97
N PHE A 76 11.09 -2.43 4.01
CA PHE A 76 9.77 -1.90 4.34
C PHE A 76 9.77 -0.38 4.22
N GLY A 77 8.80 0.17 3.48
CA GLY A 77 8.55 1.61 3.41
C GLY A 77 7.36 1.99 4.27
N ILE A 78 7.60 2.77 5.33
CA ILE A 78 6.57 3.19 6.28
C ILE A 78 6.13 4.60 5.99
N HIS A 79 4.83 4.76 5.71
CA HIS A 79 4.22 6.08 5.62
C HIS A 79 3.88 6.59 7.04
N PRO A 80 4.16 7.86 7.39
CA PRO A 80 3.98 8.38 8.75
C PRO A 80 2.54 8.31 9.28
N VAL A 81 1.56 8.35 8.39
CA VAL A 81 0.12 8.21 8.72
C VAL A 81 -0.49 6.85 8.34
N ALA A 82 0.33 5.82 8.05
CA ALA A 82 -0.18 4.48 7.80
C ALA A 82 -0.94 3.93 9.03
N GLY A 83 -2.17 3.48 8.83
CA GLY A 83 -2.99 2.87 9.88
C GLY A 83 -4.05 3.80 10.47
N ARG A 84 -4.11 3.87 11.81
CA ARG A 84 -5.14 4.57 12.61
C ARG A 84 -4.59 5.22 13.88
N MET A 85 -3.29 5.06 14.13
CA MET A 85 -2.57 5.67 15.24
C MET A 85 -1.13 5.96 14.78
N PRO A 86 -0.43 6.95 15.36
CA PRO A 86 0.97 7.19 15.06
C PRO A 86 1.82 5.94 15.29
N GLY A 87 2.68 5.59 14.33
CA GLY A 87 3.56 4.42 14.42
C GLY A 87 2.85 3.06 14.39
N HIS A 88 1.59 3.00 13.93
CA HIS A 88 0.80 1.76 13.93
C HIS A 88 1.55 0.61 13.24
N MET A 89 2.11 0.85 12.06
CA MET A 89 2.84 -0.20 11.32
C MET A 89 4.12 -0.61 12.04
N ASN A 90 4.88 0.34 12.59
CA ASN A 90 6.11 0.03 13.34
C ASN A 90 5.82 -0.88 14.54
N VAL A 91 4.73 -0.64 15.28
CA VAL A 91 4.33 -1.49 16.42
C VAL A 91 4.00 -2.92 15.97
N LEU A 92 3.22 -3.08 14.89
CA LEU A 92 2.86 -4.41 14.38
C LEU A 92 4.05 -5.17 13.82
N LEU A 93 4.95 -4.48 13.10
CA LEU A 93 6.16 -5.08 12.57
C LEU A 93 7.12 -5.50 13.71
N ALA A 94 7.22 -4.69 14.76
CA ALA A 94 7.98 -5.03 15.96
C ALA A 94 7.38 -6.25 16.70
N GLU A 95 6.05 -6.32 16.84
CA GLU A 95 5.34 -7.47 17.40
C GLU A 95 5.61 -8.75 16.58
N ALA A 96 5.61 -8.62 15.25
CA ALA A 96 5.94 -9.70 14.33
C ALA A 96 7.43 -10.05 14.26
N LYS A 97 8.29 -9.30 14.97
CA LYS A 97 9.77 -9.47 15.00
C LYS A 97 10.46 -9.19 13.67
N VAL A 98 9.90 -8.30 12.85
CA VAL A 98 10.60 -7.77 11.68
C VAL A 98 11.82 -6.96 12.16
N PRO A 99 13.03 -7.24 11.63
CA PRO A 99 14.23 -6.49 12.00
C PRO A 99 14.12 -5.01 11.65
N TYR A 100 14.51 -4.12 12.56
CA TYR A 100 14.39 -2.67 12.37
C TYR A 100 15.34 -2.12 11.29
N ASP A 101 16.43 -2.82 10.97
CA ASP A 101 17.42 -2.42 9.96
C ASP A 101 16.90 -2.47 8.52
N ILE A 102 15.74 -3.10 8.31
CA ILE A 102 15.06 -3.17 7.01
C ILE A 102 13.75 -2.37 6.99
N VAL A 103 13.49 -1.55 8.01
CA VAL A 103 12.29 -0.72 8.12
C VAL A 103 12.69 0.75 8.01
N PHE A 104 12.24 1.40 6.95
CA PHE A 104 12.59 2.76 6.60
C PHE A 104 11.36 3.67 6.61
N GLU A 105 11.56 4.92 7.00
CA GLU A 105 10.55 5.94 6.83
C GLU A 105 10.46 6.35 5.35
N MET A 106 9.29 6.80 4.90
CA MET A 106 9.03 7.14 3.50
C MET A 106 10.07 8.09 2.88
N ASP A 107 10.52 9.10 3.62
CA ASP A 107 11.49 10.10 3.13
C ASP A 107 12.88 9.49 2.86
N GLU A 108 13.19 8.34 3.46
CA GLU A 108 14.47 7.64 3.30
C GLU A 108 14.48 6.73 2.07
N ILE A 109 13.30 6.32 1.58
CA ILE A 109 13.17 5.21 0.62
C ILE A 109 12.50 5.59 -0.70
N ASN A 110 11.92 6.78 -0.81
CA ASN A 110 11.20 7.18 -2.03
C ASN A 110 12.11 7.25 -3.27
N ASP A 111 13.38 7.63 -3.09
CA ASP A 111 14.37 7.71 -4.18
C ASP A 111 14.85 6.32 -4.65
N ASP A 112 14.58 5.27 -3.88
CA ASP A 112 14.99 3.89 -4.19
C ASP A 112 14.00 3.17 -5.12
N PHE A 113 12.75 3.64 -5.23
CA PHE A 113 11.71 2.97 -6.01
C PHE A 113 12.08 2.65 -7.46
N PRO A 114 12.81 3.50 -8.22
CA PRO A 114 13.25 3.17 -9.57
C PRO A 114 14.05 1.86 -9.68
N ASP A 115 14.73 1.46 -8.61
CA ASP A 115 15.55 0.24 -8.55
C ASP A 115 14.81 -0.96 -7.91
N VAL A 116 13.56 -0.78 -7.47
CA VAL A 116 12.74 -1.85 -6.87
C VAL A 116 12.13 -2.73 -7.96
N ASP A 117 12.31 -4.05 -7.85
CA ASP A 117 11.73 -5.03 -8.78
C ASP A 117 10.24 -5.25 -8.49
N VAL A 118 9.89 -5.48 -7.23
CA VAL A 118 8.50 -5.73 -6.81
C VAL A 118 8.17 -4.89 -5.58
N SER A 119 7.15 -4.04 -5.69
CA SER A 119 6.52 -3.38 -4.55
C SER A 119 5.26 -4.14 -4.14
N ILE A 120 5.13 -4.54 -2.87
CA ILE A 120 3.94 -5.19 -2.32
C ILE A 120 3.20 -4.19 -1.42
N VAL A 121 2.08 -3.66 -1.90
CA VAL A 121 1.21 -2.75 -1.14
C VAL A 121 0.14 -3.54 -0.41
N ILE A 122 0.22 -3.60 0.93
CA ILE A 122 -0.64 -4.47 1.74
C ILE A 122 -1.73 -3.65 2.42
N GLY A 123 -2.92 -3.57 1.81
CA GLY A 123 -4.06 -2.91 2.42
C GLY A 123 -3.87 -1.40 2.64
N ALA A 124 -3.03 -0.77 1.83
CA ALA A 124 -2.87 0.67 1.74
C ALA A 124 -3.61 1.20 0.50
N ASN A 125 -4.05 2.46 0.57
CA ASN A 125 -4.72 3.13 -0.55
C ASN A 125 -4.23 4.58 -0.67
N ASP A 126 -4.61 5.45 0.25
CA ASP A 126 -4.34 6.89 0.14
C ASP A 126 -2.83 7.20 0.16
N ILE A 127 -2.03 6.45 0.94
CA ILE A 127 -0.59 6.65 1.13
C ILE A 127 0.29 6.26 -0.07
N VAL A 128 -0.31 5.66 -1.10
CA VAL A 128 0.34 5.28 -2.37
C VAL A 128 -0.41 5.88 -3.57
N ASN A 129 -1.22 6.92 -3.35
CA ASN A 129 -2.11 7.47 -4.36
C ASN A 129 -1.41 8.58 -5.17
N PRO A 130 -1.16 8.41 -6.49
CA PRO A 130 -0.51 9.42 -7.32
C PRO A 130 -1.25 10.76 -7.39
N SER A 131 -2.57 10.77 -7.20
CA SER A 131 -3.37 12.00 -7.24
C SER A 131 -2.94 13.01 -6.17
N ALA A 132 -2.28 12.56 -5.09
CA ALA A 132 -1.73 13.47 -4.11
C ALA A 132 -0.67 14.42 -4.69
N LEU A 133 0.04 14.00 -5.74
CA LEU A 133 1.06 14.79 -6.44
C LEU A 133 0.54 15.37 -7.77
N GLU A 134 -0.28 14.61 -8.49
CA GLU A 134 -0.78 14.97 -9.82
C GLU A 134 -1.97 15.96 -9.77
N GLU A 135 -2.73 15.98 -8.67
CA GLU A 135 -3.92 16.81 -8.48
C GLU A 135 -3.81 17.68 -7.20
N PRO A 136 -3.03 18.78 -7.23
CA PRO A 136 -2.75 19.58 -6.03
C PRO A 136 -3.98 20.20 -5.36
N ASP A 137 -5.04 20.48 -6.12
CA ASP A 137 -6.30 21.04 -5.60
C ASP A 137 -7.29 19.93 -5.14
N GLY A 138 -6.89 18.65 -5.26
CA GLY A 138 -7.71 17.51 -4.89
C GLY A 138 -7.76 17.24 -3.38
N PRO A 139 -8.64 16.32 -2.92
CA PRO A 139 -8.84 16.04 -1.48
C PRO A 139 -7.60 15.54 -0.73
N ILE A 140 -6.61 14.99 -1.45
CA ILE A 140 -5.35 14.51 -0.91
C ILE A 140 -4.14 15.26 -1.49
N GLY A 141 -4.38 16.37 -2.20
CA GLY A 141 -3.35 17.16 -2.86
C GLY A 141 -2.29 17.66 -1.89
N GLY A 142 -1.02 17.47 -2.23
CA GLY A 142 0.14 17.86 -1.42
C GLY A 142 0.47 16.91 -0.26
N MET A 143 -0.30 15.84 -0.05
CA MET A 143 0.10 14.78 0.88
C MET A 143 1.32 14.05 0.30
N PRO A 144 2.45 13.94 1.03
CA PRO A 144 3.54 13.08 0.58
C PRO A 144 3.05 11.63 0.53
N VAL A 145 3.56 10.83 -0.40
CA VAL A 145 3.13 9.45 -0.62
C VAL A 145 4.32 8.59 -0.99
N LEU A 146 4.19 7.26 -0.81
CA LEU A 146 5.16 6.30 -1.31
C LEU A 146 4.95 6.11 -2.81
N GLU A 147 5.95 6.50 -3.61
CA GLU A 147 5.86 6.56 -5.07
C GLU A 147 6.11 5.21 -5.75
N VAL A 148 5.40 4.17 -5.30
CA VAL A 148 5.57 2.76 -5.72
C VAL A 148 5.49 2.56 -7.24
N TRP A 149 4.77 3.44 -7.95
CA TRP A 149 4.63 3.39 -9.40
C TRP A 149 5.93 3.70 -10.16
N LYS A 150 6.96 4.24 -9.50
CA LYS A 150 8.29 4.43 -10.08
C LYS A 150 9.09 3.13 -10.24
N GLY A 151 8.69 2.06 -9.54
CA GLY A 151 9.35 0.74 -9.64
C GLY A 151 8.87 -0.10 -10.82
N LYS A 152 9.46 -1.31 -10.96
CA LYS A 152 9.19 -2.19 -12.10
C LYS A 152 7.80 -2.81 -12.07
N THR A 153 7.42 -3.42 -10.94
CA THR A 153 6.09 -4.01 -10.75
C THR A 153 5.54 -3.64 -9.38
N THR A 154 4.27 -3.25 -9.32
CA THR A 154 3.53 -3.01 -8.06
C THR A 154 2.41 -4.01 -7.93
N ILE A 155 2.35 -4.73 -6.81
CA ILE A 155 1.28 -5.66 -6.46
C ILE A 155 0.48 -5.04 -5.32
N VAL A 156 -0.81 -4.77 -5.54
CA VAL A 156 -1.70 -4.21 -4.52
C VAL A 156 -2.62 -5.29 -3.98
N LEU A 157 -2.54 -5.54 -2.67
CA LEU A 157 -3.40 -6.46 -1.95
C LEU A 157 -4.59 -5.70 -1.35
N LYS A 158 -5.80 -6.04 -1.82
CA LYS A 158 -7.05 -5.50 -1.27
C LYS A 158 -8.23 -6.43 -1.54
N ARG A 159 -9.29 -6.32 -0.73
CA ARG A 159 -10.49 -7.17 -0.87
C ARG A 159 -11.35 -6.84 -2.09
N SER A 160 -11.37 -5.59 -2.52
CA SER A 160 -12.23 -5.09 -3.61
C SER A 160 -11.74 -3.73 -4.09
N MET A 161 -12.38 -3.13 -5.10
CA MET A 161 -12.09 -1.77 -5.59
C MET A 161 -12.57 -0.63 -4.67
N ALA A 162 -12.93 -0.91 -3.42
CA ALA A 162 -13.33 0.11 -2.45
C ALA A 162 -12.24 1.20 -2.22
N THR A 163 -12.71 2.42 -1.93
CA THR A 163 -11.89 3.60 -1.65
C THR A 163 -11.23 3.54 -0.27
N GLY A 164 -10.21 4.39 -0.08
CA GLY A 164 -9.52 4.56 1.19
C GLY A 164 -10.29 5.46 2.16
N TYR A 165 -9.57 6.02 3.14
CA TYR A 165 -10.15 6.93 4.13
C TYR A 165 -10.59 8.24 3.50
N ALA A 166 -9.81 8.76 2.54
CA ALA A 166 -10.11 9.99 1.84
C ALA A 166 -11.32 9.90 0.88
N GLY A 167 -11.84 8.70 0.63
CA GLY A 167 -13.01 8.51 -0.25
C GLY A 167 -12.73 8.76 -1.74
N VAL A 168 -11.45 8.88 -2.13
CA VAL A 168 -11.04 9.08 -3.53
C VAL A 168 -10.65 7.76 -4.18
N GLN A 169 -10.81 7.69 -5.50
CA GLN A 169 -10.24 6.61 -6.31
C GLN A 169 -8.71 6.76 -6.39
N ASN A 170 -8.03 5.69 -6.76
CA ASN A 170 -6.57 5.66 -6.81
C ASN A 170 -6.09 5.26 -8.22
N PRO A 171 -5.49 6.18 -8.99
CA PRO A 171 -4.94 5.92 -10.31
C PRO A 171 -3.91 4.80 -10.37
N LEU A 172 -3.21 4.54 -9.25
CA LEU A 172 -2.22 3.47 -9.17
C LEU A 172 -2.78 2.14 -9.68
N PHE A 173 -4.03 1.82 -9.33
CA PHE A 173 -4.65 0.53 -9.63
C PHE A 173 -4.85 0.27 -11.13
N PHE A 174 -4.75 1.32 -11.95
CA PHE A 174 -4.94 1.28 -13.40
C PHE A 174 -3.63 1.46 -14.18
N LYS A 175 -2.48 1.60 -13.50
CA LYS A 175 -1.19 1.72 -14.18
C LYS A 175 -0.74 0.37 -14.75
N ASP A 176 -0.06 0.39 -15.90
CA ASP A 176 0.38 -0.81 -16.63
C ASP A 176 1.30 -1.73 -15.81
N ASN A 177 2.10 -1.15 -14.91
CA ASN A 177 3.00 -1.89 -14.01
C ASN A 177 2.33 -2.34 -12.71
N THR A 178 1.02 -2.11 -12.55
CA THR A 178 0.29 -2.49 -11.34
C THR A 178 -0.52 -3.76 -11.57
N ARG A 179 -0.52 -4.62 -10.55
CA ARG A 179 -1.25 -5.88 -10.47
C ARG A 179 -2.09 -5.89 -9.20
N MET A 180 -3.32 -6.41 -9.30
CA MET A 180 -4.29 -6.42 -8.21
C MET A 180 -4.45 -7.84 -7.68
N LEU A 181 -3.92 -8.11 -6.48
CA LEU A 181 -4.12 -9.38 -5.79
C LEU A 181 -5.34 -9.24 -4.88
N PHE A 182 -6.49 -9.73 -5.35
CA PHE A 182 -7.75 -9.58 -4.62
C PHE A 182 -7.90 -10.65 -3.53
N GLY A 183 -8.28 -10.22 -2.33
CA GLY A 183 -8.52 -11.13 -1.21
C GLY A 183 -8.36 -10.49 0.15
N ASP A 184 -8.58 -11.27 1.20
CA ASP A 184 -8.10 -10.92 2.53
C ASP A 184 -6.57 -10.94 2.54
N ALA A 185 -5.94 -9.95 3.16
CA ALA A 185 -4.49 -9.79 3.08
C ALA A 185 -3.74 -10.98 3.69
N LYS A 186 -4.25 -11.57 4.77
CA LYS A 186 -3.60 -12.72 5.42
C LYS A 186 -3.75 -13.96 4.54
N ASP A 187 -4.97 -14.27 4.11
CA ASP A 187 -5.24 -15.47 3.31
C ASP A 187 -4.49 -15.44 1.97
N SER A 188 -4.46 -14.28 1.30
CA SER A 188 -3.71 -14.11 0.05
C SER A 188 -2.20 -14.29 0.25
N LEU A 189 -1.63 -13.72 1.31
CA LEU A 189 -0.20 -13.87 1.61
C LEU A 189 0.14 -15.30 2.05
N ASP A 190 -0.72 -15.98 2.80
CA ASP A 190 -0.56 -17.39 3.17
C ASP A 190 -0.55 -18.28 1.91
N ALA A 191 -1.36 -17.96 0.91
CA ALA A 191 -1.38 -18.67 -0.37
C ALA A 191 -0.07 -18.45 -1.16
N VAL A 192 0.40 -17.20 -1.24
CA VAL A 192 1.69 -16.85 -1.87
C VAL A 192 2.84 -17.56 -1.16
N PHE A 193 2.88 -17.52 0.17
CA PHE A 193 3.96 -18.10 0.95
C PHE A 193 4.13 -19.61 0.74
N LYS A 194 3.03 -20.35 0.62
CA LYS A 194 3.08 -21.80 0.31
C LYS A 194 3.73 -22.13 -1.03
N LEU A 195 3.85 -21.13 -1.90
CA LEU A 195 4.37 -21.28 -3.25
C LEU A 195 5.80 -20.74 -3.38
N LEU A 196 6.35 -20.04 -2.37
CA LEU A 196 7.73 -19.54 -2.36
C LEU A 196 8.77 -20.64 -2.15
#